data_AF-A0A209BYF5-F1
#
_entry.id   AF-A0A209BYF5-F1
#
_cell.length_a   1.000
_cell.length_b   1.000
_cell.length_c   1.000
_cell.angle_alpha   90.00
_cell.angle_beta   90.00
_cell.angle_gamma   90.00
#
_symmetry.space_group_name_H-M   'P 1'
#
loop_
_entity.id
_entity.type
_entity.pdbx_description
1 polymer ?
#
loop_
_entity_poly.entity_id
_entity_poly.type
_entity_poly.pdbx_seq_one_letter_code
_entity_poly.pdbx_strand_id
1 'polypeptide(L)'
;MTVSPVIATDAPSTDARDATDAARAKAAATDAGGVSISAFDGSRVRVVLMLDVHDGMQQEFLDAYERIRDRVAAVPGHVSDQLCQSLENPTQWLLTSEWESAAPFLAWVNSDEHLDTVEPLATCVRDTHSLRYSVLRETDGARPAPGEPRSAPRIGGNVVRHALTFTVRPGTEAETARLLSEYVSPDAHVDGSTRLLRTSLFMSGNRIVRAVEVRGDLQTALRHVARQPGVRAVEEALNPYLEQDRDLADPQSARRFFTRAAMPAVHHATSPGPAGARTERLALLYPVRAGAGGELARLLAQQDARAAQDPDSPVLAATVFHRDDLVVRLVDVDGDPEAAPAAVLGLHGSEGAAAAERLLDTAAVGVDGPPAEAATSARLLTRIRMTPLTDRRSAGS
;
A
#
# COMPACT_ATOMS: atom_id res chain seq x y z
N MET A 1 -50.93 28.83 -44.27
CA MET A 1 -49.47 28.78 -44.04
C MET A 1 -49.20 27.56 -43.15
N THR A 2 -49.32 26.35 -43.69
CA THR A 2 -48.21 25.49 -44.19
C THR A 2 -47.11 25.28 -43.16
N VAL A 3 -47.29 24.22 -42.38
CA VAL A 3 -46.23 23.56 -41.60
C VAL A 3 -45.38 22.75 -42.58
N SER A 4 -44.06 22.93 -42.54
CA SER A 4 -43.08 22.05 -43.19
C SER A 4 -42.10 21.54 -42.13
N PRO A 5 -41.66 20.27 -42.22
CA PRO A 5 -40.88 19.61 -41.18
C PRO A 5 -39.38 19.88 -41.34
N VAL A 6 -38.66 19.97 -40.22
CA VAL A 6 -37.19 19.93 -40.21
C VAL A 6 -36.78 18.46 -40.17
N ILE A 7 -36.04 18.04 -41.19
CA ILE A 7 -35.42 16.72 -41.33
C ILE A 7 -34.26 16.64 -40.32
N ALA A 8 -34.27 15.60 -39.48
CA ALA A 8 -33.12 15.21 -38.67
C ALA A 8 -32.10 14.50 -39.57
N THR A 9 -30.93 15.13 -39.75
CA THR A 9 -29.79 14.48 -40.40
C THR A 9 -28.92 13.88 -39.31
N ASP A 10 -29.18 12.61 -38.97
CA ASP A 10 -28.23 11.80 -38.20
C ASP A 10 -27.05 11.43 -39.11
N ALA A 11 -25.96 12.18 -39.00
CA ALA A 11 -24.65 11.69 -39.38
C ALA A 11 -23.99 11.15 -38.10
N PRO A 12 -23.56 9.87 -38.03
CA PRO A 12 -22.82 9.38 -36.89
C PRO A 12 -21.49 10.14 -36.81
N SER A 13 -21.37 11.00 -35.79
CA SER A 13 -20.15 11.75 -35.49
C SER A 13 -18.99 10.79 -35.27
N THR A 14 -17.99 10.90 -36.14
CA THR A 14 -16.66 10.29 -36.03
C THR A 14 -15.93 10.74 -34.75
N ASP A 15 -16.34 11.86 -34.15
CA ASP A 15 -15.70 12.43 -32.95
C ASP A 15 -15.89 11.57 -31.70
N ALA A 16 -16.98 10.79 -31.60
CA ALA A 16 -17.19 9.95 -30.43
C ALA A 16 -16.19 8.78 -30.37
N ARG A 17 -15.82 8.21 -31.53
CA ARG A 17 -14.78 7.16 -31.61
C ARG A 17 -13.39 7.74 -31.39
N ASP A 18 -13.08 8.88 -32.00
CA ASP A 18 -11.79 9.56 -31.82
C ASP A 18 -11.60 10.05 -30.39
N ALA A 19 -12.64 10.53 -29.70
CA ALA A 19 -12.57 10.90 -28.29
C ALA A 19 -12.40 9.69 -27.37
N THR A 20 -13.01 8.55 -27.71
CA THR A 20 -12.88 7.30 -26.93
C THR A 20 -11.51 6.68 -27.15
N ASP A 21 -10.98 6.69 -28.37
CA ASP A 21 -9.63 6.20 -28.70
C ASP A 21 -8.54 7.15 -28.20
N ALA A 22 -8.76 8.47 -28.20
CA ALA A 22 -7.88 9.43 -27.54
C ALA A 22 -7.92 9.30 -26.02
N ALA A 23 -9.08 9.02 -25.41
CA ALA A 23 -9.18 8.70 -23.99
C ALA A 23 -8.52 7.36 -23.65
N ARG A 24 -8.62 6.35 -24.53
CA ARG A 24 -7.92 5.06 -24.40
C ARG A 24 -6.42 5.19 -24.58
N ALA A 25 -5.97 6.01 -25.53
CA ALA A 25 -4.56 6.32 -25.75
C ALA A 25 -3.99 7.16 -24.59
N LYS A 26 -4.78 8.07 -24.02
CA LYS A 26 -4.43 8.85 -22.83
C LYS A 26 -4.46 8.00 -21.55
N ALA A 27 -5.34 7.02 -21.45
CA ALA A 27 -5.36 6.01 -20.38
C ALA A 27 -4.20 5.00 -20.52
N ALA A 28 -3.82 4.64 -21.74
CA ALA A 28 -2.59 3.89 -22.01
C ALA A 28 -1.34 4.73 -21.66
N ALA A 29 -1.39 6.05 -21.84
CA ALA A 29 -0.35 6.98 -21.42
C ALA A 29 -0.33 7.28 -19.91
N THR A 30 -1.36 6.88 -19.12
CA THR A 30 -1.36 7.03 -17.65
C THR A 30 -0.58 5.95 -16.90
N ASP A 31 -0.01 4.97 -17.62
CA ASP A 31 0.98 4.02 -17.11
C ASP A 31 2.39 4.33 -17.68
N ALA A 32 2.63 5.59 -18.05
CA ALA A 32 3.98 6.08 -18.29
C ALA A 32 4.77 5.91 -16.99
N GLY A 33 5.75 4.99 -17.02
CA GLY A 33 6.49 4.59 -15.84
C GLY A 33 7.00 5.75 -14.98
N GLY A 34 7.21 5.47 -13.70
CA GLY A 34 7.64 6.44 -12.71
C GLY A 34 7.14 6.08 -11.32
N VAL A 35 7.24 7.04 -10.40
CA VAL A 35 6.86 6.86 -8.99
C VAL A 35 5.40 7.24 -8.80
N SER A 36 4.55 6.25 -8.48
CA SER A 36 3.12 6.48 -8.25
C SER A 36 2.75 6.65 -6.77
N ILE A 37 3.61 6.19 -5.86
CA ILE A 37 3.51 6.44 -4.41
C ILE A 37 4.91 6.58 -3.81
N SER A 38 5.08 7.57 -2.94
CA SER A 38 6.25 7.70 -2.07
C SER A 38 5.84 8.36 -0.76
N ALA A 39 6.12 7.70 0.36
CA ALA A 39 5.97 8.24 1.70
C ALA A 39 7.17 9.14 2.10
N PHE A 40 8.18 9.23 1.22
CA PHE A 40 9.47 9.89 1.49
C PHE A 40 9.70 11.12 0.61
N ASP A 41 8.66 11.64 -0.03
CA ASP A 41 8.75 12.83 -0.89
C ASP A 41 8.76 14.16 -0.10
N GLY A 42 8.70 14.09 1.23
CA GLY A 42 8.68 15.27 2.11
C GLY A 42 7.37 16.05 2.11
N SER A 43 6.34 15.57 1.39
CA SER A 43 5.03 16.23 1.39
C SER A 43 4.34 16.07 2.73
N ARG A 44 3.74 17.15 3.24
CA ARG A 44 2.75 17.06 4.32
C ARG A 44 1.59 16.17 3.91
N VAL A 45 1.06 15.43 4.87
CA VAL A 45 -0.09 14.55 4.66
C VAL A 45 -1.30 15.10 5.37
N ARG A 46 -2.41 15.16 4.65
CA ARG A 46 -3.74 15.41 5.18
C ARG A 46 -4.50 14.09 5.24
N VAL A 47 -4.91 13.70 6.44
CA VAL A 47 -5.81 12.59 6.69
C VAL A 47 -7.20 13.17 6.93
N VAL A 48 -8.19 12.59 6.27
CA VAL A 48 -9.59 12.98 6.37
C VAL A 48 -10.34 11.75 6.85
N LEU A 49 -10.80 11.78 8.10
CA LEU A 49 -11.55 10.71 8.73
C LEU A 49 -13.01 11.15 8.85
N MET A 50 -13.85 10.58 8.00
CA MET A 50 -15.30 10.73 8.08
C MET A 50 -15.85 9.71 9.07
N LEU A 51 -16.76 10.15 9.92
CA LEU A 51 -17.30 9.38 11.03
C LEU A 51 -18.84 9.48 11.01
N ASP A 52 -19.52 8.35 11.19
CA ASP A 52 -20.94 8.32 11.49
C ASP A 52 -21.13 8.01 12.98
N VAL A 53 -21.43 9.03 13.77
CA VAL A 53 -21.61 8.93 15.23
C VAL A 53 -23.02 8.45 15.54
N HIS A 54 -23.16 7.49 16.45
CA HIS A 54 -24.46 7.00 16.91
C HIS A 54 -25.35 8.13 17.41
N ASP A 55 -26.65 8.06 17.10
CA ASP A 55 -27.63 9.02 17.60
C ASP A 55 -27.67 9.02 19.13
N GLY A 56 -27.56 10.20 19.73
CA GLY A 56 -27.53 10.39 21.18
C GLY A 56 -26.16 10.17 21.82
N MET A 57 -25.12 9.81 21.06
CA MET A 57 -23.74 9.62 21.55
C MET A 57 -22.82 10.83 21.22
N GLN A 58 -23.37 11.94 20.73
CA GLN A 58 -22.56 13.08 20.27
C GLN A 58 -21.73 13.70 21.40
N GLN A 59 -22.28 13.81 22.61
CA GLN A 59 -21.55 14.37 23.74
C GLN A 59 -20.48 13.40 24.25
N GLU A 60 -20.80 12.12 24.32
CA GLU A 60 -19.87 11.05 24.70
C GLU A 60 -18.68 10.99 23.72
N PHE A 61 -18.96 11.16 22.42
CA PHE A 61 -17.94 11.25 21.39
C PHE A 61 -17.03 12.49 21.58
N LEU A 62 -17.59 13.66 21.88
CA LEU A 62 -16.81 14.87 22.18
C LEU A 62 -15.93 14.68 23.42
N ASP A 63 -16.49 14.14 24.49
CA ASP A 63 -15.75 13.89 25.74
C ASP A 63 -14.65 12.84 25.52
N ALA A 64 -14.91 11.82 24.69
CA ALA A 64 -13.91 10.84 24.28
C ALA A 64 -12.80 11.48 23.43
N TYR A 65 -13.15 12.37 22.51
CA TYR A 65 -12.16 13.10 21.71
C TYR A 65 -11.27 13.98 22.59
N GLU A 66 -11.84 14.72 23.54
CA GLU A 66 -11.10 15.58 24.46
C GLU A 66 -10.06 14.78 25.27
N ARG A 67 -10.41 13.54 25.68
CA ARG A 67 -9.49 12.64 26.40
C ARG A 67 -8.32 12.14 25.54
N ILE A 68 -8.49 12.05 24.22
CA ILE A 68 -7.46 11.46 23.34
C ILE A 68 -6.62 12.51 22.62
N ARG A 69 -7.12 13.73 22.43
CA ARG A 69 -6.50 14.73 21.54
C ARG A 69 -5.06 15.06 21.93
N ASP A 70 -4.78 15.17 23.24
CA ASP A 70 -3.44 15.56 23.72
C ASP A 70 -2.44 14.41 23.51
N ARG A 71 -2.90 13.16 23.53
CA ARG A 71 -2.08 11.99 23.19
C ARG A 71 -1.75 11.96 21.70
N VAL A 72 -2.74 12.23 20.85
CA VAL A 72 -2.53 12.30 19.39
C VAL A 72 -1.59 13.47 19.03
N ALA A 73 -1.77 14.64 19.65
CA ALA A 73 -0.93 15.81 19.44
C ALA A 73 0.53 15.62 19.90
N ALA A 74 0.79 14.68 20.81
CA ALA A 74 2.13 14.33 21.26
C ALA A 74 2.85 13.34 20.31
N VAL A 75 2.15 12.76 19.34
CA VAL A 75 2.76 11.80 18.39
C VAL A 75 3.76 12.54 17.50
N PRO A 76 5.01 12.06 17.38
CA PRO A 76 6.00 12.67 16.51
C PRO A 76 5.50 12.84 15.08
N GLY A 77 5.67 14.04 14.53
CA GLY A 77 5.25 14.39 13.17
C GLY A 77 3.78 14.76 13.02
N HIS A 78 2.97 14.72 14.08
CA HIS A 78 1.65 15.35 14.09
C HIS A 78 1.79 16.88 14.04
N VAL A 79 0.91 17.54 13.28
CA VAL A 79 0.90 19.00 13.11
C VAL A 79 -0.36 19.63 13.70
N SER A 80 -1.54 19.09 13.37
CA SER A 80 -2.82 19.63 13.84
C SER A 80 -3.97 18.67 13.59
N ASP A 81 -5.01 18.76 14.42
CA ASP A 81 -6.30 18.14 14.18
C ASP A 81 -7.43 19.19 14.19
N GLN A 82 -8.46 18.94 13.39
CA GLN A 82 -9.72 19.68 13.42
C GLN A 82 -10.88 18.69 13.43
N LEU A 83 -11.68 18.75 14.49
CA LEU A 83 -12.92 18.01 14.60
C LEU A 83 -14.08 18.90 14.16
N CYS A 84 -14.89 18.39 13.24
CA CYS A 84 -16.01 19.08 12.64
C CYS A 84 -17.26 18.19 12.69
N GLN A 85 -18.42 18.82 12.78
CA GLN A 85 -19.72 18.18 12.60
C GLN A 85 -20.36 18.76 11.33
N SER A 86 -21.06 17.92 10.58
CA SER A 86 -21.83 18.37 9.41
C SER A 86 -22.95 19.31 9.85
N LEU A 87 -23.14 20.40 9.08
CA LEU A 87 -24.20 21.37 9.29
C LEU A 87 -25.59 20.81 8.92
N GLU A 88 -25.63 19.82 8.03
CA GLU A 88 -26.86 19.28 7.47
C GLU A 88 -27.27 17.97 8.14
N ASN A 89 -26.30 17.20 8.65
CA ASN A 89 -26.54 15.91 9.27
C ASN A 89 -25.78 15.78 10.61
N PRO A 90 -26.47 15.89 11.76
CA PRO A 90 -25.84 15.84 13.08
C PRO A 90 -25.09 14.55 13.42
N THR A 91 -25.32 13.44 12.71
CA THR A 91 -24.58 12.18 12.92
C THR A 91 -23.30 12.11 12.11
N GLN A 92 -23.12 12.97 11.11
CA GLN A 92 -21.93 12.97 10.26
C GLN A 92 -20.88 13.94 10.82
N TRP A 93 -19.71 13.40 11.07
CA TRP A 93 -18.58 14.12 11.62
C TRP A 93 -17.36 13.95 10.72
N LEU A 94 -16.44 14.90 10.81
CA LEU A 94 -15.20 14.92 10.07
C LEU A 94 -14.06 15.27 11.01
N LEU A 95 -13.06 14.40 11.11
CA LEU A 95 -11.78 14.71 11.71
C LEU A 95 -10.75 14.88 10.60
N THR A 96 -10.17 16.07 10.48
CA THR A 96 -9.01 16.29 9.63
C THR A 96 -7.74 16.31 10.47
N SER A 97 -6.71 15.62 10.02
CA SER A 97 -5.42 15.52 10.72
C SER A 97 -4.30 15.84 9.74
N GLU A 98 -3.40 16.74 10.11
CA GLU A 98 -2.21 17.08 9.33
C GLU A 98 -0.94 16.53 9.99
N TRP A 99 -0.06 15.99 9.14
CA TRP A 99 1.21 15.40 9.53
C TRP A 99 2.34 15.99 8.68
N GLU A 100 3.54 16.08 9.25
CA GLU A 100 4.73 16.60 8.58
C GLU A 100 5.08 15.79 7.33
N SER A 101 4.83 14.48 7.36
CA SER A 101 5.03 13.55 6.24
C SER A 101 4.21 12.27 6.43
N ALA A 102 4.19 11.41 5.42
CA ALA A 102 3.44 10.14 5.46
C ALA A 102 4.04 9.12 6.43
N ALA A 103 5.37 9.09 6.57
CA ALA A 103 6.08 8.10 7.38
C ALA A 103 5.64 8.05 8.87
N PRO A 104 5.65 9.16 9.64
CA PRO A 104 5.23 9.15 11.04
C PRO A 104 3.76 8.74 11.21
N PHE A 105 2.88 9.24 10.34
CA PHE A 105 1.48 8.85 10.34
C PHE A 105 1.28 7.35 10.08
N LEU A 106 1.96 6.79 9.08
CA LEU A 106 1.87 5.37 8.75
C LEU A 106 2.44 4.49 9.85
N ALA A 107 3.49 4.93 10.56
CA ALA A 107 4.00 4.22 11.72
C ALA A 107 2.97 4.20 12.85
N TRP A 108 2.39 5.36 13.18
CA TRP A 108 1.39 5.48 14.24
C TRP A 108 0.11 4.70 13.94
N VAL A 109 -0.54 4.92 12.79
CA VAL A 109 -1.86 4.31 12.47
C VAL A 109 -1.84 2.77 12.46
N ASN A 110 -0.66 2.18 12.30
CA ASN A 110 -0.46 0.73 12.30
C ASN A 110 0.05 0.18 13.65
N SER A 111 0.19 1.00 14.70
CA SER A 111 0.73 0.59 16.00
C SER A 111 -0.35 0.17 17.01
N ASP A 112 0.06 -0.51 18.08
CA ASP A 112 -0.80 -0.77 19.24
C ASP A 112 -1.18 0.53 19.97
N GLU A 113 -0.25 1.50 20.03
CA GLU A 113 -0.52 2.82 20.61
C GLU A 113 -1.71 3.52 19.94
N HIS A 114 -1.83 3.40 18.61
CA HIS A 114 -3.00 3.92 17.91
C HIS A 114 -4.28 3.22 18.36
N LEU A 115 -4.29 1.89 18.41
CA LEU A 115 -5.46 1.11 18.84
C LEU A 115 -5.94 1.54 20.22
N ASP A 116 -5.02 1.65 21.18
CA ASP A 116 -5.32 2.04 22.55
C ASP A 116 -5.75 3.51 22.66
N THR A 117 -5.18 4.38 21.81
CA THR A 117 -5.50 5.81 21.80
C THR A 117 -6.92 6.05 21.28
N VAL A 118 -7.33 5.35 20.22
CA VAL A 118 -8.61 5.61 19.54
C VAL A 118 -9.76 4.70 19.97
N GLU A 119 -9.50 3.71 20.82
CA GLU A 119 -10.52 2.82 21.40
C GLU A 119 -11.73 3.60 21.97
N PRO A 120 -11.56 4.69 22.74
CA PRO A 120 -12.70 5.42 23.31
C PRO A 120 -13.64 6.03 22.27
N LEU A 121 -13.13 6.35 21.06
CA LEU A 121 -13.96 6.85 19.96
C LEU A 121 -14.72 5.74 19.25
N ALA A 122 -14.13 4.54 19.19
CA ALA A 122 -14.65 3.41 18.43
C ALA A 122 -16.03 2.94 18.93
N THR A 123 -16.33 3.15 20.20
CA THR A 123 -17.62 2.79 20.83
C THR A 123 -18.77 3.73 20.44
N CYS A 124 -18.44 4.93 20.00
CA CYS A 124 -19.42 5.98 19.68
C CYS A 124 -19.78 6.04 18.20
N VAL A 125 -19.08 5.29 17.33
CA VAL A 125 -19.18 5.39 15.88
C VAL A 125 -19.75 4.12 15.25
N ARG A 126 -20.70 4.29 14.32
CA ARG A 126 -21.27 3.23 13.49
C ARG A 126 -20.33 2.81 12.37
N ASP A 127 -19.72 3.79 11.72
CA ASP A 127 -18.84 3.59 10.59
C ASP A 127 -17.76 4.68 10.50
N THR A 128 -16.65 4.33 9.86
CA THR A 128 -15.51 5.23 9.68
C THR A 128 -14.94 5.06 8.27
N HIS A 129 -14.66 6.18 7.60
CA HIS A 129 -14.00 6.19 6.31
C HIS A 129 -12.79 7.12 6.33
N SER A 130 -11.61 6.56 6.04
CA SER A 130 -10.33 7.28 6.13
C SER A 130 -9.71 7.48 4.75
N LEU A 131 -9.49 8.73 4.40
CA LEU A 131 -8.87 9.18 3.16
C LEU A 131 -7.54 9.88 3.48
N ARG A 132 -6.60 9.80 2.55
CA ARG A 132 -5.23 10.32 2.73
C ARG A 132 -4.79 11.08 1.49
N TYR A 133 -4.21 12.26 1.70
CA TYR A 133 -3.82 13.18 0.64
C TYR A 133 -2.44 13.77 0.92
N SER A 134 -1.63 13.95 -0.12
CA SER A 134 -0.46 14.83 -0.05
C SER A 134 -0.89 16.27 -0.30
N VAL A 135 -0.44 17.19 0.53
CA VAL A 135 -0.73 18.63 0.36
C VAL A 135 0.17 19.20 -0.74
N LEU A 136 -0.38 19.39 -1.94
CA LEU A 136 0.37 19.92 -3.10
C LEU A 136 0.51 21.44 -3.07
N ARG A 137 -0.53 22.14 -2.60
CA ARG A 137 -0.59 23.60 -2.49
C ARG A 137 -1.45 23.99 -1.31
N GLU A 138 -1.12 25.15 -0.74
CA GLU A 138 -1.87 25.79 0.33
C GLU A 138 -2.01 27.26 -0.04
N THR A 139 -3.20 27.82 0.19
CA THR A 139 -3.49 29.23 -0.07
C THR A 139 -3.84 29.86 1.26
N ASP A 140 -3.02 30.80 1.73
CA ASP A 140 -3.30 31.62 2.90
C ASP A 140 -4.00 32.93 2.50
N GLY A 141 -4.51 33.66 3.50
CA GLY A 141 -5.22 34.93 3.27
C GLY A 141 -4.29 36.10 2.87
N ALA A 142 -2.97 35.89 2.91
CA ALA A 142 -2.00 36.83 2.34
C ALA A 142 -1.92 36.61 0.82
N ARG A 143 -1.55 37.65 0.06
CA ARG A 143 -1.58 37.59 -1.41
C ARG A 143 -0.78 36.37 -1.91
N PRO A 144 -1.41 35.40 -2.61
CA PRO A 144 -0.73 34.18 -3.00
C PRO A 144 0.39 34.54 -3.99
N ALA A 145 1.63 34.24 -3.63
CA ALA A 145 2.71 34.28 -4.58
C ALA A 145 2.52 33.12 -5.59
N PRO A 146 2.73 33.32 -6.90
CA PRO A 146 2.83 32.21 -7.83
C PRO A 146 4.06 31.36 -7.46
N GLY A 147 3.85 30.32 -6.66
CA GLY A 147 4.87 29.35 -6.26
C GLY A 147 4.75 28.04 -7.00
N GLU A 148 5.85 27.29 -7.07
CA GLU A 148 5.84 25.87 -7.45
C GLU A 148 5.05 25.06 -6.40
N PRO A 149 4.36 23.97 -6.79
CA PRO A 149 3.70 23.09 -5.83
C PRO A 149 4.74 22.48 -4.87
N ARG A 150 4.33 22.19 -3.63
CA ARG A 150 5.20 21.59 -2.60
C ARG A 150 5.78 20.24 -3.03
N SER A 151 5.04 19.52 -3.88
CA SER A 151 5.49 18.32 -4.55
C SER A 151 4.87 18.19 -5.94
N ALA A 152 5.53 17.45 -6.82
CA ALA A 152 5.03 17.19 -8.17
C ALA A 152 3.74 16.34 -8.11
N PRO A 153 2.71 16.68 -8.91
CA PRO A 153 1.55 15.82 -9.07
C PRO A 153 1.97 14.43 -9.55
N ARG A 154 1.47 13.38 -8.88
CA ARG A 154 1.71 12.00 -9.29
C ARG A 154 0.67 11.56 -10.31
N ILE A 155 1.12 10.81 -11.31
CA ILE A 155 0.28 10.15 -12.31
C ILE A 155 0.32 8.66 -12.02
N GLY A 156 -0.84 7.98 -12.07
CA GLY A 156 -0.89 6.54 -11.90
C GLY A 156 -2.28 5.95 -12.12
N GLY A 157 -2.34 4.64 -12.31
CA GLY A 157 -3.57 3.90 -12.66
C GLY A 157 -4.60 3.69 -11.54
N ASN A 158 -4.63 4.56 -10.52
CA ASN A 158 -5.50 4.46 -9.34
C ASN A 158 -5.41 3.09 -8.62
N VAL A 159 -4.19 2.55 -8.54
CA VAL A 159 -3.92 1.25 -7.89
C VAL A 159 -3.36 1.46 -6.50
N VAL A 160 -4.10 1.02 -5.50
CA VAL A 160 -3.69 0.94 -4.11
C VAL A 160 -2.97 -0.39 -3.88
N ARG A 161 -1.80 -0.33 -3.24
CA ARG A 161 -1.00 -1.49 -2.87
C ARG A 161 -0.91 -1.59 -1.37
N HIS A 162 -1.16 -2.79 -0.85
CA HIS A 162 -1.10 -3.04 0.58
C HIS A 162 -0.60 -4.46 0.85
N ALA A 163 0.15 -4.63 1.93
CA ALA A 163 0.55 -5.95 2.37
C ALA A 163 0.06 -6.22 3.80
N LEU A 164 -0.20 -7.49 4.09
CA LEU A 164 -0.44 -8.01 5.43
C LEU A 164 0.64 -9.03 5.75
N THR A 165 1.17 -8.99 6.97
CA THR A 165 2.10 -10.00 7.48
C THR A 165 1.58 -10.65 8.76
N PHE A 166 1.82 -11.95 8.88
CA PHE A 166 1.53 -12.72 10.09
C PHE A 166 2.47 -13.91 10.18
N THR A 167 2.57 -14.51 11.36
CA THR A 167 3.41 -15.68 11.63
C THR A 167 2.57 -16.90 11.97
N VAL A 168 3.07 -18.07 11.55
CA VAL A 168 2.50 -19.37 11.89
C VAL A 168 3.34 -20.06 12.95
N ARG A 169 2.73 -20.99 13.67
CA ARG A 169 3.43 -21.78 14.69
C ARG A 169 4.58 -22.55 14.03
N PRO A 170 5.78 -22.57 14.63
CA PRO A 170 6.91 -23.32 14.08
C PRO A 170 6.56 -24.80 13.86
N GLY A 171 6.94 -25.34 12.71
CA GLY A 171 6.65 -26.72 12.31
C GLY A 171 5.34 -26.91 11.55
N THR A 172 4.50 -25.87 11.40
CA THR A 172 3.24 -25.94 10.62
C THR A 172 3.35 -25.25 9.26
N GLU A 173 4.55 -24.85 8.83
CA GLU A 173 4.79 -24.06 7.63
C GLU A 173 4.32 -24.79 6.37
N ALA A 174 4.61 -26.08 6.26
CA ALA A 174 4.25 -26.89 5.09
C ALA A 174 2.74 -27.05 4.93
N GLU A 175 1.99 -27.15 6.03
CA GLU A 175 0.53 -27.27 6.01
C GLU A 175 -0.11 -25.93 5.64
N THR A 176 0.34 -24.84 6.27
CA THR A 176 -0.13 -23.50 5.91
C THR A 176 0.18 -23.14 4.45
N ALA A 177 1.35 -23.53 3.95
CA ALA A 177 1.73 -23.31 2.55
C ALA A 177 0.76 -23.97 1.57
N ARG A 178 0.26 -25.18 1.89
CA ARG A 178 -0.77 -25.88 1.10
C ARG A 178 -2.11 -25.16 1.14
N LEU A 179 -2.58 -24.79 2.33
CA LEU A 179 -3.85 -24.06 2.49
C LEU A 179 -3.87 -22.76 1.69
N LEU A 180 -2.74 -22.04 1.69
CA LEU A 180 -2.59 -20.75 1.01
C LEU A 180 -2.28 -20.88 -0.48
N SER A 181 -1.91 -22.06 -0.98
CA SER A 181 -1.67 -22.31 -2.41
C SER A 181 -2.90 -22.86 -3.13
N GLU A 182 -3.73 -23.65 -2.46
CA GLU A 182 -4.82 -24.42 -3.07
C GLU A 182 -6.18 -23.70 -3.10
N TYR A 183 -6.31 -22.53 -2.44
CA TYR A 183 -7.61 -21.88 -2.35
C TYR A 183 -8.12 -21.28 -3.67
N VAL A 184 -9.45 -21.29 -3.87
CA VAL A 184 -10.10 -20.70 -5.03
C VAL A 184 -9.94 -19.17 -5.00
N SER A 185 -9.49 -18.58 -6.11
CA SER A 185 -9.43 -17.13 -6.27
C SER A 185 -10.78 -16.49 -5.99
N PRO A 186 -10.84 -15.44 -5.16
CA PRO A 186 -12.07 -14.70 -4.97
C PRO A 186 -12.51 -14.02 -6.26
N ASP A 187 -13.81 -13.71 -6.37
CA ASP A 187 -14.28 -12.78 -7.39
C ASP A 187 -13.56 -11.44 -7.20
N ALA A 188 -12.95 -10.98 -8.29
CA ALA A 188 -12.14 -9.78 -8.34
C ALA A 188 -12.99 -8.52 -8.56
N HIS A 189 -14.19 -8.65 -9.11
CA HIS A 189 -15.07 -7.52 -9.39
C HIS A 189 -15.91 -7.17 -8.16
N VAL A 190 -15.72 -5.96 -7.65
CA VAL A 190 -16.44 -5.48 -6.46
C VAL A 190 -17.61 -4.61 -6.87
N ASP A 191 -17.33 -3.59 -7.68
CA ASP A 191 -18.30 -2.67 -8.26
C ASP A 191 -17.72 -1.99 -9.52
N GLY A 192 -18.42 -1.00 -10.09
CA GLY A 192 -17.98 -0.30 -11.31
C GLY A 192 -16.66 0.48 -11.19
N SER A 193 -16.17 0.72 -9.97
CA SER A 193 -14.97 1.52 -9.67
C SER A 193 -13.87 0.76 -8.93
N THR A 194 -14.23 -0.35 -8.28
CA THR A 194 -13.36 -1.12 -7.40
C THR A 194 -13.11 -2.53 -7.92
N ARG A 195 -11.83 -2.92 -8.01
CA ARG A 195 -11.42 -4.25 -8.51
C ARG A 195 -10.14 -4.74 -7.83
N LEU A 196 -10.12 -5.99 -7.40
CA LEU A 196 -8.90 -6.68 -6.99
C LEU A 196 -8.10 -7.06 -8.25
N LEU A 197 -6.91 -6.50 -8.42
CA LEU A 197 -6.08 -6.73 -9.62
C LEU A 197 -5.14 -7.92 -9.44
N ARG A 198 -4.47 -8.01 -8.29
CA ARG A 198 -3.47 -9.05 -8.03
C ARG A 198 -3.44 -9.39 -6.54
N THR A 199 -3.24 -10.67 -6.24
CA THR A 199 -2.98 -11.16 -4.89
C THR A 199 -1.78 -12.09 -4.94
N SER A 200 -0.73 -11.75 -4.21
CA SER A 200 0.52 -12.49 -4.15
C SER A 200 0.84 -12.85 -2.71
N LEU A 201 1.11 -14.12 -2.42
CA LEU A 201 1.45 -14.63 -1.10
C LEU A 201 2.84 -15.25 -1.14
N PHE A 202 3.66 -14.92 -0.14
CA PHE A 202 5.01 -15.41 0.00
C PHE A 202 5.27 -15.84 1.44
N MET A 203 6.21 -16.77 1.63
CA MET A 203 6.62 -17.30 2.93
C MET A 203 8.14 -17.20 3.11
N SER A 204 8.58 -16.82 4.30
CA SER A 204 9.98 -16.87 4.72
C SER A 204 10.05 -17.38 6.16
N GLY A 205 10.62 -18.56 6.35
CA GLY A 205 10.48 -19.30 7.61
C GLY A 205 9.00 -19.48 7.95
N ASN A 206 8.61 -19.09 9.16
CA ASN A 206 7.21 -19.12 9.61
C ASN A 206 6.44 -17.81 9.33
N ARG A 207 7.04 -16.82 8.64
CA ARG A 207 6.39 -15.55 8.32
C ARG A 207 5.75 -15.60 6.94
N ILE A 208 4.51 -15.15 6.85
CA ILE A 208 3.78 -14.97 5.60
C ILE A 208 3.63 -13.49 5.31
N VAL A 209 3.72 -13.14 4.03
CA VAL A 209 3.38 -11.82 3.50
C VAL A 209 2.37 -11.99 2.38
N ARG A 210 1.21 -11.36 2.52
CA ARG A 210 0.15 -11.29 1.51
C ARG A 210 0.11 -9.87 0.96
N ALA A 211 0.52 -9.68 -0.29
CA ALA A 211 0.40 -8.42 -1.01
C ALA A 211 -0.86 -8.42 -1.88
N VAL A 212 -1.60 -7.32 -1.84
CA VAL A 212 -2.79 -7.09 -2.67
C VAL A 212 -2.64 -5.80 -3.47
N GLU A 213 -3.09 -5.84 -4.72
CA GLU A 213 -3.19 -4.69 -5.60
C GLU A 213 -4.67 -4.48 -5.94
N VAL A 214 -5.21 -3.31 -5.63
CA VAL A 214 -6.62 -2.97 -5.81
C VAL A 214 -6.72 -1.68 -6.60
N ARG A 215 -7.53 -1.68 -7.66
CA ARG A 215 -7.99 -0.43 -8.28
C ARG A 215 -9.19 0.08 -7.52
N GLY A 216 -9.19 1.36 -7.15
CA GLY A 216 -10.29 1.96 -6.37
C GLY A 216 -10.12 1.81 -4.85
N ASP A 217 -11.21 1.53 -4.14
CA ASP A 217 -11.21 1.55 -2.67
C ASP A 217 -10.73 0.22 -2.05
N LEU A 218 -9.61 0.27 -1.35
CA LEU A 218 -9.00 -0.90 -0.71
C LEU A 218 -9.91 -1.54 0.33
N GLN A 219 -10.58 -0.73 1.18
CA GLN A 219 -11.42 -1.29 2.25
C GLN A 219 -12.62 -2.03 1.68
N THR A 220 -13.27 -1.46 0.67
CA THR A 220 -14.42 -2.06 -0.03
C THR A 220 -14.02 -3.36 -0.71
N ALA A 221 -12.86 -3.38 -1.38
CA ALA A 221 -12.32 -4.61 -1.97
C ALA A 221 -12.03 -5.69 -0.91
N LEU A 222 -11.35 -5.34 0.19
CA LEU A 222 -11.05 -6.31 1.25
C LEU A 222 -12.32 -6.83 1.94
N ARG A 223 -13.31 -5.97 2.22
CA ARG A 223 -14.62 -6.39 2.77
C ARG A 223 -15.36 -7.32 1.82
N HIS A 224 -15.33 -7.04 0.52
CA HIS A 224 -15.94 -7.91 -0.49
C HIS A 224 -15.28 -9.29 -0.51
N VAL A 225 -13.94 -9.34 -0.59
CA VAL A 225 -13.16 -10.58 -0.61
C VAL A 225 -13.38 -11.39 0.68
N ALA A 226 -13.37 -10.74 1.84
CA ALA A 226 -13.53 -11.41 3.14
C ALA A 226 -14.92 -12.07 3.33
N ARG A 227 -15.95 -11.62 2.61
CA ARG A 227 -17.30 -12.21 2.68
C ARG A 227 -17.46 -13.47 1.84
N GLN A 228 -16.51 -13.77 0.96
CA GLN A 228 -16.64 -14.89 0.02
C GLN A 228 -16.41 -16.24 0.72
N PRO A 229 -17.25 -17.27 0.47
CA PRO A 229 -17.18 -18.54 1.20
C PRO A 229 -15.82 -19.25 1.12
N GLY A 230 -15.18 -19.24 -0.06
CA GLY A 230 -13.87 -19.87 -0.25
C GLY A 230 -12.76 -19.18 0.55
N VAL A 231 -12.80 -17.85 0.64
CA VAL A 231 -11.85 -17.07 1.44
C VAL A 231 -12.09 -17.35 2.93
N ARG A 232 -13.34 -17.30 3.38
CA ARG A 232 -13.70 -17.59 4.79
C ARG A 232 -13.22 -18.97 5.23
N ALA A 233 -13.48 -20.00 4.42
CA ALA A 233 -13.08 -21.36 4.74
C ALA A 233 -11.56 -21.49 4.92
N VAL A 234 -10.76 -20.80 4.11
CA VAL A 234 -9.29 -20.82 4.19
C VAL A 234 -8.79 -20.04 5.39
N GLU A 235 -9.37 -18.87 5.68
CA GLU A 235 -9.01 -18.10 6.87
C GLU A 235 -9.39 -18.84 8.16
N GLU A 236 -10.54 -19.53 8.20
CA GLU A 236 -10.97 -20.38 9.32
C GLU A 236 -10.03 -21.60 9.49
N ALA A 237 -9.65 -22.26 8.39
CA ALA A 237 -8.70 -23.39 8.40
C ALA A 237 -7.28 -22.97 8.82
N LEU A 238 -6.92 -21.70 8.61
CA LEU A 238 -5.61 -21.15 8.97
C LEU A 238 -5.49 -20.89 10.48
N ASN A 239 -6.59 -20.56 11.17
CA ASN A 239 -6.58 -20.13 12.58
C ASN A 239 -5.80 -21.07 13.54
N PRO A 240 -5.93 -22.41 13.47
CA PRO A 240 -5.17 -23.31 14.34
C PRO A 240 -3.65 -23.21 14.18
N TYR A 241 -3.16 -22.68 13.05
CA TYR A 241 -1.74 -22.59 12.73
C TYR A 241 -1.13 -21.22 13.01
N LEU A 242 -1.91 -20.20 13.37
CA LEU A 242 -1.39 -18.86 13.64
C LEU A 242 -0.69 -18.79 15.00
N GLU A 243 0.41 -18.04 15.12
CA GLU A 243 0.99 -17.78 16.45
C GLU A 243 0.11 -16.89 17.30
N GLN A 244 -0.61 -15.96 16.65
CA GLN A 244 -1.54 -15.04 17.29
C GLN A 244 -2.95 -15.45 16.92
N ASP A 245 -3.72 -15.86 17.93
CA ASP A 245 -5.13 -16.17 17.74
C ASP A 245 -5.90 -14.89 17.32
N ARG A 246 -6.84 -15.06 16.40
CA ARG A 246 -7.71 -14.00 15.91
C ARG A 246 -9.09 -14.55 15.61
N ASP A 247 -10.08 -13.69 15.75
CA ASP A 247 -11.44 -13.95 15.28
C ASP A 247 -11.80 -12.88 14.25
N LEU A 248 -11.91 -13.28 12.99
CA LEU A 248 -12.27 -12.36 11.91
C LEU A 248 -13.78 -12.08 11.84
N ALA A 249 -14.61 -12.80 12.61
CA ALA A 249 -16.03 -12.54 12.75
C ALA A 249 -16.31 -11.47 13.83
N ASP A 250 -15.42 -11.30 14.80
CA ASP A 250 -15.47 -10.19 15.76
C ASP A 250 -14.81 -8.92 15.17
N PRO A 251 -15.56 -7.82 14.99
CA PRO A 251 -15.01 -6.57 14.45
C PRO A 251 -13.81 -6.02 15.23
N GLN A 252 -13.78 -6.19 16.57
CA GLN A 252 -12.68 -5.68 17.39
C GLN A 252 -11.41 -6.50 17.18
N SER A 253 -11.51 -7.83 17.27
CA SER A 253 -10.40 -8.75 16.99
C SER A 253 -9.88 -8.60 15.56
N ALA A 254 -10.78 -8.50 14.57
CA ALA A 254 -10.42 -8.24 13.18
C ALA A 254 -9.65 -6.92 13.03
N ARG A 255 -10.13 -5.82 13.63
CA ARG A 255 -9.46 -4.52 13.60
C ARG A 255 -8.05 -4.62 14.19
N ARG A 256 -7.89 -5.22 15.37
CA ARG A 256 -6.57 -5.40 16.00
C ARG A 256 -5.63 -6.22 15.11
N PHE A 257 -6.13 -7.33 14.55
CA PHE A 257 -5.35 -8.15 13.63
C PHE A 257 -4.89 -7.36 12.41
N PHE A 258 -5.80 -6.67 11.70
CA PHE A 258 -5.43 -5.93 10.50
C PHE A 258 -4.49 -4.77 10.79
N THR A 259 -4.69 -4.03 11.89
CA THR A 259 -3.76 -2.97 12.30
C THR A 259 -2.37 -3.52 12.59
N ARG A 260 -2.24 -4.66 13.27
CA ARG A 260 -0.96 -5.31 13.57
C ARG A 260 -0.30 -5.98 12.37
N ALA A 261 -1.11 -6.54 11.47
CA ALA A 261 -0.63 -7.21 10.28
C ALA A 261 -0.29 -6.23 9.15
N ALA A 262 -0.86 -5.02 9.15
CA ALA A 262 -0.72 -4.06 8.07
C ALA A 262 0.75 -3.66 7.86
N MET A 263 1.15 -3.75 6.58
CA MET A 263 2.38 -3.22 6.02
C MET A 263 2.00 -2.34 4.81
N PRO A 264 1.82 -1.02 5.02
CA PRO A 264 1.48 -0.12 3.92
C PRO A 264 2.62 -0.05 2.90
N ALA A 265 2.25 0.12 1.62
CA ALA A 265 3.23 0.49 0.61
C ALA A 265 3.73 1.90 0.91
N VAL A 266 5.02 2.04 1.16
CA VAL A 266 5.68 3.34 1.36
C VAL A 266 6.34 3.86 0.09
N HIS A 267 6.52 3.00 -0.91
CA HIS A 267 7.03 3.39 -2.21
C HIS A 267 6.55 2.42 -3.31
N HIS A 268 6.29 2.94 -4.50
CA HIS A 268 6.13 2.14 -5.70
C HIS A 268 6.61 2.89 -6.94
N ALA A 269 7.46 2.22 -7.71
CA ALA A 269 7.90 2.66 -9.01
C ALA A 269 7.67 1.59 -10.09
N THR A 270 7.40 2.03 -11.30
CA THR A 270 7.30 1.19 -12.50
C THR A 270 8.20 1.73 -13.61
N SER A 271 8.78 0.84 -14.39
CA SER A 271 9.44 1.12 -15.66
C SER A 271 8.54 0.61 -16.79
N PRO A 272 8.41 1.33 -17.92
CA PRO A 272 7.59 0.87 -19.03
C PRO A 272 8.11 -0.45 -19.65
N GLY A 273 9.37 -0.80 -19.41
CA GLY A 273 9.97 -2.07 -19.81
C GLY A 273 10.04 -2.29 -21.33
N PRO A 274 10.78 -3.31 -21.79
CA PRO A 274 10.70 -3.75 -23.18
C PRO A 274 9.37 -4.45 -23.46
N ALA A 275 8.84 -4.26 -24.67
CA ALA A 275 7.62 -4.93 -25.11
C ALA A 275 7.80 -6.45 -25.09
N GLY A 276 6.93 -7.17 -24.37
CA GLY A 276 6.98 -8.63 -24.26
C GLY A 276 7.92 -9.18 -23.18
N ALA A 277 8.35 -8.33 -22.23
CA ALA A 277 9.15 -8.73 -21.08
C ALA A 277 8.60 -9.98 -20.36
N ARG A 278 9.50 -10.92 -20.03
CA ARG A 278 9.12 -12.11 -19.27
C ARG A 278 9.21 -11.78 -17.80
N THR A 279 8.09 -11.32 -17.24
CA THR A 279 8.04 -10.87 -15.85
C THR A 279 8.09 -12.03 -14.85
N GLU A 280 9.11 -12.03 -14.00
CA GLU A 280 9.15 -12.84 -12.78
C GLU A 280 8.90 -11.96 -11.55
N ARG A 281 7.97 -12.36 -10.68
CA ARG A 281 7.69 -11.65 -9.42
C ARG A 281 8.38 -12.30 -8.23
N LEU A 282 9.04 -11.48 -7.43
CA LEU A 282 9.78 -11.87 -6.24
C LEU A 282 9.33 -11.02 -5.05
N ALA A 283 9.34 -11.62 -3.86
CA ALA A 283 9.32 -10.87 -2.61
C ALA A 283 10.63 -11.09 -1.86
N LEU A 284 11.19 -10.01 -1.32
CA LEU A 284 12.44 -9.99 -0.57
C LEU A 284 12.15 -9.49 0.84
N LEU A 285 12.45 -10.29 1.86
CA LEU A 285 12.35 -9.89 3.27
C LEU A 285 13.75 -9.52 3.79
N TYR A 286 14.03 -8.23 3.95
CA TYR A 286 15.37 -7.78 4.29
C TYR A 286 15.70 -8.05 5.77
N PRO A 287 16.93 -8.51 6.08
CA PRO A 287 17.39 -8.68 7.45
C PRO A 287 17.82 -7.31 7.99
N VAL A 288 16.86 -6.55 8.53
CA VAL A 288 17.12 -5.18 8.96
C VAL A 288 17.65 -5.17 10.40
N ARG A 289 18.64 -4.31 10.67
CA ARG A 289 19.10 -4.04 12.04
C ARG A 289 18.01 -3.31 12.83
N ALA A 290 18.00 -3.51 14.14
CA ALA A 290 17.03 -2.85 15.01
C ALA A 290 17.05 -1.31 14.84
N GLY A 291 15.88 -0.72 14.59
CA GLY A 291 15.67 0.71 14.36
C GLY A 291 16.04 1.22 12.95
N ALA A 292 16.51 0.36 12.04
CA ALA A 292 16.97 0.75 10.71
C ALA A 292 15.92 0.59 9.60
N GLY A 293 14.72 0.06 9.90
CA GLY A 293 13.64 -0.19 8.94
C GLY A 293 13.28 1.01 8.08
N GLY A 294 13.00 2.15 8.71
CA GLY A 294 12.61 3.37 8.00
C GLY A 294 13.70 3.94 7.10
N GLU A 295 14.97 3.83 7.51
CA GLU A 295 16.11 4.28 6.71
C GLU A 295 16.34 3.35 5.51
N LEU A 296 16.24 2.04 5.69
CA LEU A 296 16.33 1.08 4.59
C LEU A 296 15.19 1.25 3.59
N ALA A 297 13.96 1.43 4.06
CA ALA A 297 12.81 1.66 3.18
C ALA A 297 12.98 2.93 2.33
N ARG A 298 13.56 4.00 2.91
CA ARG A 298 13.90 5.23 2.19
C ARG A 298 15.03 5.00 1.17
N LEU A 299 16.06 4.25 1.52
CA LEU A 299 17.14 3.88 0.60
C LEU A 299 16.58 3.11 -0.60
N LEU A 300 15.77 2.07 -0.37
CA LEU A 300 15.14 1.29 -1.43
C LEU A 300 14.25 2.14 -2.32
N ALA A 301 13.48 3.07 -1.75
CA ALA A 301 12.66 4.00 -2.54
C ALA A 301 13.48 4.88 -3.49
N GLN A 302 14.65 5.35 -3.06
CA GLN A 302 15.55 6.13 -3.91
C GLN A 302 16.15 5.28 -5.04
N GLN A 303 16.51 4.04 -4.71
CA GLN A 303 17.07 3.08 -5.66
C GLN A 303 16.01 2.67 -6.70
N ASP A 304 14.78 2.42 -6.28
CA ASP A 304 13.65 2.10 -7.16
C ASP A 304 13.29 3.26 -8.09
N ALA A 305 13.31 4.49 -7.59
CA ALA A 305 13.10 5.67 -8.43
C ALA A 305 14.18 5.84 -9.51
N ARG A 306 15.45 5.53 -9.20
CA ARG A 306 16.56 5.53 -10.16
C ARG A 306 16.39 4.40 -11.18
N ALA A 307 16.09 3.18 -10.71
CA ALA A 307 15.89 2.01 -11.56
C ALA A 307 14.71 2.20 -12.53
N ALA A 308 13.65 2.90 -12.13
CA ALA A 308 12.51 3.21 -13.01
C ALA A 308 12.84 4.21 -14.13
N GLN A 309 13.90 5.00 -13.97
CA GLN A 309 14.39 5.96 -14.96
C GLN A 309 15.49 5.38 -15.85
N ASP A 310 16.05 4.23 -15.48
CA ASP A 310 17.11 3.55 -16.20
C ASP A 310 16.52 2.54 -17.21
N PRO A 311 16.64 2.78 -18.54
CA PRO A 311 16.11 1.86 -19.55
C PRO A 311 16.77 0.48 -19.54
N ASP A 312 17.98 0.37 -19.01
CA ASP A 312 18.74 -0.88 -18.94
C ASP A 312 18.48 -1.65 -17.64
N SER A 313 17.70 -1.08 -16.72
CA SER A 313 17.32 -1.74 -15.47
C SER A 313 16.45 -2.97 -15.75
N PRO A 314 16.78 -4.14 -15.18
CA PRO A 314 15.93 -5.32 -15.27
C PRO A 314 14.69 -5.23 -14.37
N VAL A 315 14.61 -4.20 -13.49
CA VAL A 315 13.47 -4.00 -12.59
C VAL A 315 12.34 -3.28 -13.32
N LEU A 316 11.27 -4.02 -13.61
CA LEU A 316 10.06 -3.51 -14.27
C LEU A 316 9.13 -2.80 -13.30
N ALA A 317 9.02 -3.32 -12.08
CA ALA A 317 8.23 -2.69 -11.02
C ALA A 317 8.79 -3.06 -9.65
N ALA A 318 8.75 -2.11 -8.72
CA ALA A 318 9.14 -2.37 -7.34
C ALA A 318 8.16 -1.70 -6.38
N THR A 319 7.75 -2.41 -5.33
CA THR A 319 6.94 -1.88 -4.23
C THR A 319 7.64 -2.16 -2.91
N VAL A 320 7.85 -1.12 -2.10
CA VAL A 320 8.41 -1.25 -0.76
C VAL A 320 7.27 -1.19 0.25
N PHE A 321 7.13 -2.25 1.03
CA PHE A 321 6.24 -2.34 2.20
C PHE A 321 7.10 -2.23 3.46
N HIS A 322 6.65 -1.41 4.41
CA HIS A 322 7.43 -1.10 5.60
C HIS A 322 6.55 -1.00 6.84
N ARG A 323 7.03 -1.59 7.93
CA ARG A 323 6.48 -1.48 9.28
C ARG A 323 7.59 -1.78 10.28
N ASP A 324 7.89 -0.85 11.18
CA ASP A 324 8.98 -1.01 12.16
C ASP A 324 10.28 -1.45 11.44
N ASP A 325 10.93 -2.54 11.86
CA ASP A 325 12.10 -3.11 11.15
C ASP A 325 11.74 -4.16 10.10
N LEU A 326 10.45 -4.40 9.84
CA LEU A 326 10.00 -5.27 8.75
C LEU A 326 9.97 -4.48 7.44
N VAL A 327 10.93 -4.78 6.56
CA VAL A 327 10.99 -4.24 5.19
C VAL A 327 10.84 -5.39 4.21
N VAL A 328 9.78 -5.33 3.40
CA VAL A 328 9.52 -6.27 2.32
C VAL A 328 9.49 -5.50 1.00
N ARG A 329 10.28 -5.94 0.02
CA ARG A 329 10.26 -5.39 -1.33
C ARG A 329 9.71 -6.43 -2.30
N LEU A 330 8.63 -6.07 -2.99
CA LEU A 330 8.06 -6.85 -4.08
C LEU A 330 8.63 -6.32 -5.39
N VAL A 331 9.22 -7.18 -6.21
CA VAL A 331 9.93 -6.78 -7.43
C VAL A 331 9.43 -7.64 -8.59
N ASP A 332 8.99 -6.99 -9.67
CA ASP A 332 8.76 -7.61 -10.97
C ASP A 332 10.02 -7.37 -11.83
N VAL A 333 10.66 -8.44 -12.29
CA VAL A 333 11.94 -8.42 -13.01
C VAL A 333 11.75 -8.95 -14.42
N ASP A 334 12.42 -8.36 -15.41
CA ASP A 334 12.53 -8.91 -16.76
C ASP A 334 13.65 -9.96 -16.83
N GLY A 335 13.29 -11.19 -17.22
CA GLY A 335 14.26 -12.27 -17.36
C GLY A 335 14.64 -12.92 -16.03
N ASP A 336 15.88 -13.41 -15.94
CA ASP A 336 16.40 -14.15 -14.79
C ASP A 336 16.85 -13.19 -13.67
N PRO A 337 16.23 -13.24 -12.47
CA PRO A 337 16.64 -12.42 -11.33
C PRO A 337 18.08 -12.63 -10.88
N GLU A 338 18.67 -13.80 -11.13
CA GLU A 338 20.03 -14.12 -10.73
C GLU A 338 21.08 -13.48 -11.64
N ALA A 339 20.69 -12.99 -12.82
CA ALA A 339 21.60 -12.32 -13.75
C ALA A 339 22.03 -10.92 -13.26
N ALA A 340 21.25 -10.28 -12.40
CA ALA A 340 21.50 -8.92 -11.91
C ALA A 340 21.14 -8.74 -10.42
N PRO A 341 21.79 -9.47 -9.49
CA PRO A 341 21.34 -9.55 -8.10
C PRO A 341 21.35 -8.21 -7.37
N ALA A 342 22.33 -7.34 -7.65
CA ALA A 342 22.39 -6.01 -7.04
C ALA A 342 21.21 -5.11 -7.45
N ALA A 343 20.77 -5.19 -8.71
CA ALA A 343 19.60 -4.44 -9.19
C ALA A 343 18.30 -5.00 -8.57
N VAL A 344 18.16 -6.34 -8.55
CA VAL A 344 17.00 -7.01 -7.93
C VAL A 344 16.92 -6.75 -6.43
N LEU A 345 18.04 -6.65 -5.73
CA LEU A 345 18.11 -6.25 -4.32
C LEU A 345 17.88 -4.74 -4.08
N GLY A 346 17.89 -3.91 -5.13
CA GLY A 346 17.82 -2.45 -4.97
C GLY A 346 19.05 -1.88 -4.27
N LEU A 347 20.21 -2.53 -4.43
CA LEU A 347 21.49 -2.17 -3.83
C LEU A 347 22.54 -1.84 -4.91
N HIS A 348 22.10 -1.26 -6.03
CA HIS A 348 23.00 -0.93 -7.13
C HIS A 348 23.82 0.33 -6.83
N GLY A 349 25.02 0.38 -7.40
CA GLY A 349 25.99 1.44 -7.16
C GLY A 349 26.68 1.35 -5.79
N SER A 350 27.89 1.93 -5.70
CA SER A 350 28.74 1.86 -4.52
C SER A 350 28.13 2.55 -3.29
N GLU A 351 27.49 3.71 -3.49
CA GLU A 351 26.86 4.47 -2.40
C GLU A 351 25.67 3.72 -1.80
N GLY A 352 24.81 3.14 -2.64
CA GLY A 352 23.64 2.39 -2.20
C GLY A 352 24.03 1.14 -1.42
N ALA A 353 25.01 0.39 -1.92
CA ALA A 353 25.52 -0.80 -1.24
C ALA A 353 26.19 -0.46 0.11
N ALA A 354 27.00 0.61 0.17
CA ALA A 354 27.64 1.04 1.41
C ALA A 354 26.63 1.55 2.45
N ALA A 355 25.55 2.21 2.02
CA ALA A 355 24.46 2.58 2.91
C ALA A 355 23.76 1.33 3.46
N ALA A 356 23.42 0.37 2.60
CA ALA A 356 22.76 -0.87 3.01
C ALA A 356 23.60 -1.71 3.98
N GLU A 357 24.93 -1.73 3.85
CA GLU A 357 25.81 -2.45 4.78
C GLU A 357 25.61 -2.01 6.25
N ARG A 358 25.34 -0.72 6.48
CA ARG A 358 25.08 -0.19 7.83
C ARG A 358 23.68 -0.51 8.36
N LEU A 359 22.75 -0.81 7.46
CA LEU A 359 21.33 -1.00 7.78
C LEU A 359 20.93 -2.48 7.87
N LEU A 360 21.69 -3.36 7.21
CA LEU A 360 21.41 -4.78 7.13
C LEU A 360 22.23 -5.59 8.14
N ASP A 361 21.60 -6.59 8.72
CA ASP A 361 22.21 -7.66 9.50
C ASP A 361 22.37 -8.90 8.62
N THR A 362 23.27 -8.84 7.64
CA THR A 362 23.49 -9.96 6.70
C THR A 362 24.06 -11.20 7.39
N ALA A 363 24.76 -11.01 8.51
CA ALA A 363 25.27 -12.10 9.34
C ALA A 363 24.13 -12.94 9.94
N ALA A 364 23.02 -12.32 10.35
CA ALA A 364 21.84 -13.04 10.87
C ALA A 364 21.23 -14.02 9.85
N VAL A 365 21.46 -13.81 8.56
CA VAL A 365 21.03 -14.73 7.50
C VAL A 365 22.17 -15.62 6.96
N GLY A 366 23.37 -15.53 7.53
CA GLY A 366 24.54 -16.32 7.15
C GLY A 366 25.22 -15.84 5.88
N VAL A 367 25.18 -14.53 5.61
CA VAL A 367 25.86 -13.91 4.47
C VAL A 367 26.92 -12.94 4.97
N ASP A 368 28.17 -13.36 4.84
CA ASP A 368 29.35 -12.56 5.17
C ASP A 368 29.87 -11.79 3.94
N GLY A 369 30.47 -10.63 4.21
CA GLY A 369 31.07 -9.73 3.22
C GLY A 369 30.21 -8.50 2.90
N PRO A 370 30.78 -7.51 2.19
CA PRO A 370 30.07 -6.29 1.82
C PRO A 370 29.02 -6.56 0.73
N PRO A 371 27.81 -6.00 0.82
CA PRO A 371 26.75 -6.19 -0.19
C PRO A 371 27.13 -5.72 -1.60
N ALA A 372 28.15 -4.88 -1.74
CA ALA A 372 28.66 -4.38 -3.02
C ALA A 372 29.38 -5.45 -3.85
N GLU A 373 29.89 -6.52 -3.22
CA GLU A 373 30.54 -7.62 -3.91
C GLU A 373 29.51 -8.52 -4.59
N ALA A 374 29.69 -8.79 -5.89
CA ALA A 374 28.73 -9.56 -6.70
C ALA A 374 28.40 -10.94 -6.09
N ALA A 375 29.40 -11.66 -5.57
CA ALA A 375 29.18 -12.95 -4.92
C ALA A 375 28.35 -12.82 -3.64
N THR A 376 28.56 -11.75 -2.87
CA THR A 376 27.80 -11.45 -1.66
C THR A 376 26.37 -11.05 -1.99
N SER A 377 26.15 -10.20 -3.00
CA SER A 377 24.81 -9.85 -3.47
C SER A 377 24.03 -11.08 -3.95
N ALA A 378 24.67 -11.98 -4.70
CA ALA A 378 24.02 -13.21 -5.18
C ALA A 378 23.59 -14.13 -4.02
N ARG A 379 24.47 -14.33 -3.02
CA ARG A 379 24.13 -15.09 -1.80
C ARG A 379 23.01 -14.42 -1.02
N LEU A 380 23.06 -13.09 -0.87
CA LEU A 380 22.04 -12.32 -0.16
C LEU A 380 20.67 -12.46 -0.84
N LEU A 381 20.61 -12.27 -2.17
CA LEU A 381 19.37 -12.44 -2.94
C LEU A 381 18.76 -13.81 -2.71
N THR A 382 19.57 -14.87 -2.82
CA THR A 382 19.12 -16.26 -2.58
C THR A 382 18.54 -16.42 -1.19
N ARG A 383 19.17 -15.79 -0.18
CA ARG A 383 18.84 -16.01 1.22
C ARG A 383 17.60 -15.26 1.70
N ILE A 384 17.35 -14.08 1.15
CA ILE A 384 16.24 -13.20 1.57
C ILE A 384 15.01 -13.33 0.67
N ARG A 385 15.13 -14.04 -0.46
CA ARG A 385 14.02 -14.35 -1.36
C ARG A 385 13.00 -15.22 -0.62
N MET A 386 11.77 -14.72 -0.57
CA MET A 386 10.64 -15.47 -0.01
C MET A 386 10.14 -16.52 -1.00
N THR A 387 9.69 -17.66 -0.50
CA THR A 387 9.07 -18.71 -1.30
C THR A 387 7.68 -18.26 -1.75
N PRO A 388 7.37 -18.23 -3.07
CA PRO A 388 6.02 -17.92 -3.54
C PRO A 388 5.06 -19.06 -3.20
N LEU A 389 3.93 -18.71 -2.59
CA LEU A 389 2.83 -19.64 -2.32
C LEU A 389 1.74 -19.54 -3.38
N THR A 390 1.48 -18.31 -3.83
CA THR A 390 0.43 -18.00 -4.80
C THR A 390 0.68 -16.64 -5.41
N ASP A 391 0.42 -16.49 -6.70
CA ASP A 391 0.39 -15.20 -7.38
C ASP A 391 -0.71 -15.23 -8.44
N ARG A 392 -1.77 -14.46 -8.24
CA ARG A 392 -2.97 -14.50 -9.09
C ARG A 392 -3.32 -13.11 -9.56
N ARG A 393 -3.52 -12.97 -10.87
CA ARG A 393 -3.98 -11.77 -11.54
C ARG A 393 -5.44 -11.92 -11.96
N SER A 394 -6.24 -10.86 -11.83
CA SER A 394 -7.59 -10.85 -12.35
C SER A 394 -7.59 -10.87 -13.88
N ALA A 395 -8.48 -11.63 -14.51
CA ALA A 395 -8.58 -11.65 -15.97
C ALA A 395 -8.90 -10.25 -16.53
N GLY A 396 -8.08 -9.74 -17.46
CA GLY A 396 -8.23 -8.41 -18.04
C GLY A 396 -7.67 -7.27 -17.19
N SER A 397 -6.67 -7.54 -16.34
CA SER A 397 -5.78 -6.53 -15.74
C SER A 397 -4.68 -6.12 -16.70
#